data_AF-I7KN40-F1
#
_entry.id   AF-I7KN40-F1
#
_cell.length_a   1.000
_cell.length_b   1.000
_cell.length_c   1.000
_cell.angle_alpha   90.00
_cell.angle_beta   90.00
_cell.angle_gamma   90.00
#
_symmetry.space_group_name_H-M   'P 1'
#
loop_
_entity.id
_entity.type
_entity.pdbx_description
1 polymer ?
#
loop_
_entity_poly.entity_id
_entity_poly.type
_entity_poly.pdbx_seq_one_letter_code
_entity_poly.pdbx_strand_id
1 'polypeptide(L)'
;MKLLPYIYSVMTLALVLLSVLIHVSWLAYAIAFLLSSLISAYGASTQVFFLDIATQDYPQSLDLASSLNSIFANVGISLGSFTAAQVAGITSITTTGYVGAIYSLIGVLCLVIVCRILHK
;
A
#
# COMPACT_ATOMS: atom_id res chain seq x y z
N MET A 1 12.23 -12.86 8.11
CA MET A 1 12.26 -12.29 6.74
C MET A 1 11.46 -13.08 5.67
N LYS A 2 11.25 -14.41 5.77
CA LYS A 2 10.51 -15.19 4.74
C LYS A 2 9.00 -14.93 4.64
N LEU A 3 8.38 -14.32 5.66
CA LEU A 3 6.91 -14.13 5.73
C LEU A 3 6.40 -12.82 5.09
N LEU A 4 7.24 -11.78 5.03
CA LEU A 4 6.88 -10.46 4.47
C LEU A 4 6.36 -10.50 3.02
N PRO A 5 6.99 -11.21 2.07
CA PRO A 5 6.49 -11.26 0.69
C PRO A 5 5.17 -12.02 0.56
N TYR A 6 4.89 -12.99 1.45
CA TYR A 6 3.63 -13.72 1.46
C TYR A 6 2.47 -12.83 1.92
N ILE A 7 2.70 -12.05 2.97
CA ILE A 7 1.76 -11.03 3.47
C ILE A 7 1.38 -10.02 2.39
N TYR A 8 2.38 -9.44 1.71
CA TYR A 8 2.13 -8.45 0.67
C TYR A 8 1.35 -9.04 -0.51
N SER A 9 1.66 -10.27 -0.91
CA SER A 9 0.95 -10.97 -1.98
C SER A 9 -0.52 -11.22 -1.63
N VAL A 10 -0.82 -11.57 -0.37
CA VAL A 10 -2.20 -11.74 0.11
C VAL A 10 -2.96 -10.40 0.13
N MET A 11 -2.29 -9.31 0.51
CA MET A 11 -2.92 -7.97 0.48
C MET A 11 -3.21 -7.48 -0.95
N THR A 12 -2.34 -7.76 -1.91
CA THR A 12 -2.60 -7.47 -3.33
C THR A 12 -3.79 -8.27 -3.83
N LEU A 13 -3.88 -9.55 -3.46
CA LEU A 13 -4.99 -10.41 -3.85
C LEU A 13 -6.33 -9.88 -3.28
N ALA A 14 -6.32 -9.40 -2.04
CA ALA A 14 -7.48 -8.77 -1.41
C ALA A 14 -7.91 -7.45 -2.11
N LEU A 15 -6.94 -6.63 -2.56
CA LEU A 15 -7.19 -5.43 -3.36
C LEU A 15 -7.83 -5.74 -4.72
N VAL A 16 -7.36 -6.79 -5.40
CA VAL A 16 -7.94 -7.24 -6.68
C VAL A 16 -9.37 -7.78 -6.46
N LEU A 17 -9.60 -8.52 -5.38
CA LEU A 17 -10.93 -9.02 -5.01
C LEU A 17 -11.93 -7.88 -4.71
N LEU A 18 -11.51 -6.80 -4.03
CA LEU A 18 -12.35 -5.62 -3.82
C LEU A 18 -12.79 -4.99 -5.16
N SER A 19 -11.86 -4.86 -6.11
CA SER A 19 -12.13 -4.24 -7.41
C SER A 19 -13.20 -4.98 -8.21
N VAL A 20 -13.25 -6.32 -8.09
CA VAL A 20 -14.26 -7.16 -8.74
C VAL A 20 -15.62 -7.09 -8.02
N LEU A 21 -15.64 -7.03 -6.69
CA LEU A 21 -16.85 -7.08 -5.87
C LEU A 21 -17.54 -5.72 -5.62
N ILE A 22 -17.02 -4.63 -6.19
CA ILE A 22 -17.56 -3.26 -6.02
C ILE A 22 -19.00 -3.10 -6.53
N HIS A 23 -19.49 -4.04 -7.35
CA HIS A 23 -20.84 -4.08 -7.89
C HIS A 23 -21.92 -4.48 -6.87
N VAL A 24 -21.53 -4.98 -5.69
CA VAL A 24 -22.46 -5.38 -4.61
C VAL A 24 -22.30 -4.42 -3.44
N SER A 25 -23.19 -3.44 -3.30
CA SER A 25 -23.01 -2.29 -2.39
C SER A 25 -22.70 -2.65 -0.92
N TRP A 26 -23.41 -3.62 -0.33
CA TRP A 26 -23.14 -4.07 1.05
C TRP A 26 -21.76 -4.73 1.18
N LEU A 27 -21.39 -5.55 0.19
CA LEU A 27 -20.13 -6.29 0.17
C LEU A 27 -18.94 -5.33 -0.02
N ALA A 28 -19.11 -4.28 -0.83
CA ALA A 28 -18.11 -3.23 -1.03
C ALA A 28 -17.73 -2.52 0.28
N TYR A 29 -18.71 -2.19 1.12
CA TYR A 29 -18.44 -1.59 2.44
C TYR A 29 -17.71 -2.55 3.38
N ALA A 30 -18.12 -3.82 3.43
CA ALA A 30 -17.47 -4.83 4.26
C ALA A 30 -16.01 -5.04 3.85
N ILE A 31 -15.72 -5.11 2.55
CA ILE A 31 -14.37 -5.30 2.04
C ILE A 31 -13.54 -4.02 2.21
N ALA A 32 -14.12 -2.83 2.01
CA ALA A 32 -13.42 -1.56 2.27
C ALA A 32 -13.01 -1.41 3.74
N PHE A 33 -13.88 -1.81 4.68
CA PHE A 33 -13.54 -1.85 6.11
C PHE A 33 -12.39 -2.83 6.41
N LEU A 34 -12.46 -4.03 5.82
CA LEU A 34 -11.43 -5.06 5.98
C LEU A 34 -10.09 -4.60 5.40
N LEU A 35 -10.11 -3.97 4.21
CA LEU A 35 -8.92 -3.41 3.56
C LEU A 35 -8.32 -2.26 4.35
N SER A 36 -9.14 -1.34 4.85
CA SER A 36 -8.66 -0.24 5.69
C SER A 36 -7.97 -0.78 6.94
N SER A 37 -8.59 -1.74 7.62
CA SER A 37 -8.01 -2.39 8.81
C SER A 37 -6.70 -3.11 8.49
N LEU A 38 -6.63 -3.84 7.37
CA LEU A 38 -5.43 -4.53 6.92
C LEU A 38 -4.31 -3.56 6.56
N ILE A 39 -4.61 -2.48 5.83
CA ILE A 39 -3.62 -1.46 5.44
C ILE A 39 -3.08 -0.75 6.67
N SER A 40 -3.91 -0.39 7.64
CA SER A 40 -3.44 0.22 8.89
C SER A 40 -2.54 -0.73 9.70
N ALA A 41 -2.94 -2.00 9.85
CA ALA A 41 -2.15 -2.98 10.61
C ALA A 41 -0.81 -3.30 9.94
N TYR A 42 -0.80 -3.55 8.63
CA TYR A 42 0.40 -3.92 7.90
C TYR A 42 1.28 -2.72 7.51
N GLY A 43 0.68 -1.55 7.25
CA GLY A 43 1.43 -0.32 7.01
C GLY A 43 2.27 0.07 8.22
N ALA A 44 1.67 0.06 9.42
CA ALA A 44 2.40 0.32 10.66
C ALA A 44 3.50 -0.73 10.92
N SER A 45 3.21 -2.01 10.69
CA SER A 45 4.18 -3.10 10.89
C SER A 45 5.39 -2.97 9.95
N THR A 46 5.15 -2.58 8.69
CA THR A 46 6.22 -2.40 7.69
C THR A 46 7.05 -1.16 8.00
N GLN A 47 6.41 -0.08 8.45
CA GLN A 47 7.09 1.14 8.88
C GLN A 47 8.04 0.88 10.05
N VAL A 48 7.57 0.16 11.08
CA VAL A 48 8.42 -0.21 12.23
C VAL A 48 9.58 -1.11 11.79
N PHE A 49 9.31 -2.10 10.95
CA PHE A 49 10.36 -2.99 10.43
C PHE A 49 11.44 -2.24 9.63
N PHE A 50 11.06 -1.28 8.80
CA PHE A 50 12.01 -0.43 8.08
C PHE A 50 12.86 0.40 9.04
N LEU A 51 12.25 0.94 10.09
CA LEU A 51 12.95 1.74 11.08
C LEU A 51 13.88 0.89 11.96
N ASP A 52 13.49 -0.33 12.30
CA ASP A 52 14.34 -1.29 13.03
C ASP A 52 15.60 -1.64 12.22
N ILE A 53 15.47 -1.90 10.91
CA ILE A 53 16.62 -2.13 10.02
C ILE A 53 17.51 -0.89 9.96
N ALA A 54 16.92 0.30 9.76
CA ALA A 54 17.68 1.55 9.72
C ALA A 54 18.43 1.80 11.04
N THR A 55 17.83 1.46 12.18
CA THR A 55 18.46 1.56 13.51
C THR A 55 19.64 0.60 13.65
N GLN A 56 19.52 -0.61 13.10
CA GLN A 56 20.54 -1.65 13.20
C GLN A 56 21.74 -1.39 12.27
N ASP A 57 21.49 -1.01 11.02
CA ASP A 57 22.54 -0.84 10.00
C ASP A 57 23.08 0.60 9.91
N TYR A 58 22.23 1.61 10.15
CA TYR A 58 22.57 3.04 9.98
C TYR A 58 21.96 3.92 11.08
N PRO A 59 22.36 3.74 12.36
CA PRO A 59 21.75 4.46 13.50
C PRO A 59 21.89 5.98 13.40
N GLN A 60 22.93 6.49 12.72
CA GLN A 60 23.13 7.92 12.50
C GLN A 60 22.16 8.55 11.49
N SER A 61 21.42 7.74 10.72
CA SER A 61 20.49 8.20 9.67
C SER A 61 19.03 7.89 9.99
N LEU A 62 18.74 7.44 11.22
CA LEU A 62 17.40 7.05 11.67
C LEU A 62 16.39 8.20 11.55
N ASP A 63 16.76 9.41 11.97
CA ASP A 63 15.90 10.60 11.87
C ASP A 63 15.56 10.94 10.42
N LEU A 64 16.51 10.74 9.50
CA LEU A 64 16.29 10.92 8.07
C LEU A 64 15.35 9.84 7.51
N ALA A 65 15.56 8.57 7.89
CA ALA A 65 14.71 7.46 7.45
C ALA A 65 13.25 7.62 7.93
N SER A 66 13.06 8.02 9.18
CA SER A 66 11.73 8.28 9.77
C SER A 66 11.01 9.44 9.09
N SER A 67 11.72 10.54 8.84
CA SER A 67 11.16 11.71 8.17
C SER A 67 10.82 11.43 6.70
N LEU A 68 11.68 10.72 5.97
CA LEU A 68 11.38 10.30 4.59
C LEU A 68 10.16 9.37 4.53
N ASN A 69 10.03 8.40 5.44
CA ASN A 69 8.86 7.53 5.48
C ASN A 69 7.55 8.34 5.61
N SER A 70 7.54 9.34 6.50
CA SER A 70 6.39 10.21 6.72
C SER A 70 6.09 11.12 5.52
N ILE A 71 7.14 11.65 4.86
CA ILE A 71 7.00 12.46 3.64
C ILE A 71 6.40 11.62 2.51
N PHE A 72 6.95 10.43 2.25
CA PHE A 72 6.44 9.56 1.18
C PHE A 72 5.03 9.05 1.46
N ALA A 73 4.68 8.77 2.72
CA ALA A 73 3.31 8.43 3.10
C ALA A 73 2.32 9.56 2.78
N ASN A 74 2.66 10.79 3.16
CA ASN A 74 1.81 11.96 2.86
C ASN A 74 1.70 12.23 1.36
N VAL A 75 2.82 12.15 0.61
CA VAL A 75 2.81 12.28 -0.86
C VAL A 75 1.96 11.20 -1.51
N GLY A 76 2.04 9.96 -1.04
CA GLY A 76 1.23 8.84 -1.53
C GLY A 76 -0.27 9.06 -1.30
N ILE A 77 -0.67 9.49 -0.10
CA ILE A 77 -2.06 9.81 0.22
C ILE A 77 -2.56 10.97 -0.65
N SER A 78 -1.77 12.04 -0.80
CA SER A 78 -2.14 13.19 -1.63
C SER A 78 -2.30 12.80 -3.11
N LEU A 79 -1.36 12.03 -3.67
CA LEU A 79 -1.44 11.55 -5.06
C LEU A 79 -2.63 10.61 -5.27
N GLY A 80 -2.84 9.66 -4.35
CA GLY A 80 -3.98 8.73 -4.40
C GLY A 80 -5.32 9.47 -4.32
N SER A 81 -5.42 10.46 -3.42
CA SER A 81 -6.64 11.26 -3.28
C SER A 81 -6.89 12.15 -4.49
N PHE A 82 -5.84 12.77 -5.05
CA PHE A 82 -5.95 13.58 -6.26
C PHE A 82 -6.41 12.75 -7.46
N THR A 83 -5.78 11.60 -7.69
CA THR A 83 -6.14 10.71 -8.80
C THR A 83 -7.54 10.11 -8.63
N ALA A 84 -7.93 9.74 -7.42
CA ALA A 84 -9.29 9.30 -7.12
C ALA A 84 -10.33 10.41 -7.40
N ALA A 85 -10.06 11.64 -6.99
CA ALA A 85 -10.94 12.79 -7.24
C ALA A 85 -11.09 13.09 -8.74
N GLN A 86 -9.99 13.06 -9.49
CA GLN A 86 -9.99 13.26 -10.94
C GLN A 86 -10.79 12.17 -11.66
N VAL A 87 -10.61 10.90 -11.29
CA VAL A 87 -11.33 9.77 -11.91
C VAL A 87 -12.82 9.83 -11.61
N ALA A 88 -13.17 10.14 -10.35
CA ALA A 88 -14.57 10.30 -9.93
C ALA A 88 -15.27 11.44 -10.68
N GLY A 89 -14.55 12.53 -11.00
CA GLY A 89 -15.09 13.66 -11.76
C GLY A 89 -15.32 13.40 -13.25
N ILE A 90 -14.58 12.48 -13.87
CA ILE A 90 -14.60 12.27 -15.34
C ILE A 90 -15.40 11.03 -15.75
N THR A 91 -15.31 9.92 -15.01
CA THR A 91 -15.84 8.61 -15.48
C THR A 91 -16.91 8.02 -14.57
N SER A 92 -16.66 7.90 -13.26
CA SER A 92 -17.59 7.52 -12.17
C SER A 92 -16.78 7.05 -10.94
N ILE A 93 -17.41 6.92 -9.77
CA ILE A 93 -16.77 6.37 -8.56
C ILE A 93 -16.42 4.88 -8.71
N THR A 94 -17.14 4.15 -9.57
CA THR A 94 -16.89 2.71 -9.81
C THR A 94 -15.56 2.44 -10.50
N THR A 95 -15.04 3.38 -11.30
CA THR A 95 -13.74 3.25 -11.96
C THR A 95 -12.54 3.55 -11.05
N THR A 96 -12.77 4.16 -9.89
CA THR A 96 -11.71 4.45 -8.90
C THR A 96 -11.01 3.17 -8.42
N GLY A 97 -11.74 2.04 -8.35
CA GLY A 97 -11.18 0.74 -7.99
C GLY A 97 -10.12 0.22 -8.97
N TYR A 98 -10.28 0.48 -10.28
CA TYR A 98 -9.29 0.08 -11.30
C TYR A 98 -8.01 0.91 -11.20
N VAL A 99 -8.13 2.20 -10.92
CA VAL A 99 -6.97 3.08 -10.71
C VAL A 99 -6.18 2.66 -9.47
N GLY A 100 -6.88 2.33 -8.38
CA GLY A 100 -6.26 1.74 -7.19
C GLY A 100 -5.55 0.41 -7.48
N ALA A 101 -6.13 -0.44 -8.33
CA ALA A 101 -5.50 -1.71 -8.73
C ALA A 101 -4.17 -1.49 -9.47
N ILE A 102 -4.11 -0.52 -10.40
CA ILE A 102 -2.88 -0.15 -11.12
C ILE A 102 -1.80 0.32 -10.14
N TYR A 103 -2.14 1.20 -9.19
CA TYR A 103 -1.20 1.66 -8.17
C TYR A 103 -0.70 0.50 -7.29
N SER A 104 -1.57 -0.43 -6.91
CA SER A 104 -1.17 -1.60 -6.13
C SER A 104 -0.20 -2.49 -6.91
N LEU A 105 -0.41 -2.65 -8.22
CA LEU A 105 0.41 -3.49 -9.08
C LEU A 105 1.82 -2.91 -9.21
N ILE A 106 1.94 -1.60 -9.39
CA ILE A 106 3.23 -0.89 -9.38
C ILE A 106 3.93 -1.07 -8.02
N GLY A 107 3.20 -0.91 -6.92
CA GLY A 107 3.73 -1.09 -5.57
C GLY A 107 4.30 -2.50 -5.33
N VAL A 108 3.58 -3.54 -5.77
CA VAL A 108 4.04 -4.92 -5.69
C VAL A 108 5.28 -5.16 -6.53
N LEU A 109 5.31 -4.63 -7.75
CA LEU A 109 6.45 -4.75 -8.63
C LEU A 109 7.71 -4.14 -8.00
N CYS A 110 7.55 -2.95 -7.40
CA CYS A 110 8.62 -2.27 -6.67
C CYS A 110 9.10 -3.09 -5.46
N LEU A 111 8.17 -3.64 -4.67
CA LEU A 111 8.49 -4.50 -3.53
C LEU A 111 9.27 -5.76 -3.95
N VAL A 112 8.86 -6.40 -5.04
CA VAL A 112 9.55 -7.58 -5.59
C VAL A 112 10.98 -7.24 -6.02
N ILE A 113 11.18 -6.08 -6.64
CA ILE A 113 12.51 -5.59 -7.02
C ILE A 113 13.37 -5.35 -5.78
N VAL A 114 12.84 -4.65 -4.77
CA VAL A 114 13.55 -4.37 -3.51
C VAL A 114 13.92 -5.66 -2.79
N CYS A 115 12.99 -6.62 -2.67
CA CYS A 115 13.26 -7.93 -2.10
C CYS A 115 14.36 -8.68 -2.88
N ARG A 116 14.41 -8.58 -4.21
CA ARG A 116 15.49 -9.19 -5.00
C ARG A 116 16.85 -8.54 -4.76
N ILE A 117 16.89 -7.24 -4.49
CA ILE A 117 18.14 -6.51 -4.23
C ILE A 117 18.66 -6.82 -2.82
N LEU A 118 17.77 -6.85 -1.82
CA LEU A 118 18.11 -7.14 -0.42
C LEU A 118 18.45 -8.61 -0.12
N HIS A 119 18.05 -9.54 -0.99
CA HIS A 119 18.33 -10.98 -0.84
C HIS A 119 19.51 -11.45 -1.70
N LYS A 120 20.32 -10.51 -2.21
CA LYS A 120 21.70 -10.73 -2.67
C LYS A 120 22.66 -10.38 -1.54
#